data_AF-A0A915Y1U0-F1
#
_entry.id   AF-A0A915Y1U0-F1
#
_cell.length_a   1.000
_cell.length_b   1.000
_cell.length_c   1.000
_cell.angle_alpha   90.00
_cell.angle_beta   90.00
_cell.angle_gamma   90.00
#
_symmetry.space_group_name_H-M   'P 1'
#
loop_
_entity.id
_entity.type
_entity.pdbx_description
1 polymer ?
#
loop_
_entity_poly.entity_id
_entity_poly.type
_entity_poly.pdbx_seq_one_letter_code
_entity_poly.pdbx_strand_id
1 'polypeptide(L)'
;MAPSATPQDDPDDWGLPESAAGRWENDEASGNARKRGGALNAAFGPLWNDPRGRPLLLVSGLALLGICALSCFILSLVLLSERENPFLPGPGIAEETPIPITDTLIVRVNDTVQPAPIPNRLNIGSTTYRVAPMRVQGTRWEYDPGAQRTAFWAPGTLVNYVIGLHASPENREIVDALRPGDLITLDTSLGTQRYRVAQQATIRDDDVSTLLEQNSPRLTLVLLGEGGGQRRIVLAPFTDESTPNQLTAVGTPINLGDARVRAITQRLVPGSAVGLPAGKNYLQVDFEVTNVVTRVLDASQFFSELADITGTAFPLSREASAAAGGRGFTQGALQPGETVTATAGFEVPSTLPGPSLEWRFALDDASPYIARVAIPYRPIALLPTPTPTKAPIADVTITSAQISPEGNELRIVGNVRNLTNQFLSGSLRDVSLSGPGGQLYPLNSSLPAFPWNITPGETLVFQLSFARPQTSQPVIFTLFGQSYRICEPSQPCD
;
A
#
# COMPACT_ATOMS: atom_id res chain seq x y z
N MET A 1 -19.72 64.33 -34.96
CA MET A 1 -18.50 63.58 -35.37
C MET A 1 -17.33 64.16 -34.57
N ALA A 2 -16.44 63.28 -34.09
CA ALA A 2 -15.31 63.51 -33.17
C ALA A 2 -15.64 63.51 -31.65
N PRO A 3 -14.71 63.06 -30.77
CA PRO A 3 -15.00 62.23 -29.59
C PRO A 3 -14.47 62.81 -28.25
N SER A 4 -14.23 61.92 -27.27
CA SER A 4 -13.42 61.98 -26.02
C SER A 4 -14.08 62.31 -24.66
N ALA A 5 -14.37 61.23 -23.91
CA ALA A 5 -13.82 60.78 -22.61
C ALA A 5 -13.73 61.67 -21.33
N THR A 6 -14.13 61.00 -20.23
CA THR A 6 -13.86 61.15 -18.77
C THR A 6 -14.55 62.25 -17.94
N PRO A 7 -14.97 61.90 -16.71
CA PRO A 7 -14.24 62.31 -15.48
C PRO A 7 -14.03 61.11 -14.50
N GLN A 8 -12.91 60.97 -13.78
CA GLN A 8 -12.30 61.77 -12.70
C GLN A 8 -13.00 61.54 -11.34
N ASP A 9 -12.32 60.83 -10.42
CA ASP A 9 -11.97 61.35 -9.08
C ASP A 9 -11.26 60.29 -8.20
N ASP A 10 -10.10 60.72 -7.71
CA ASP A 10 -9.26 60.28 -6.58
C ASP A 10 -8.59 61.62 -6.13
N PRO A 11 -8.10 61.86 -4.90
CA PRO A 11 -7.66 60.89 -3.88
C PRO A 11 -7.93 61.33 -2.41
N ASP A 12 -7.54 60.47 -1.47
CA ASP A 12 -6.96 60.77 -0.14
C ASP A 12 -6.79 59.41 0.58
N ASP A 13 -5.83 59.08 1.43
CA ASP A 13 -4.52 59.60 1.85
C ASP A 13 -4.05 58.59 2.93
N TRP A 14 -2.75 58.57 3.21
CA TRP A 14 -2.03 57.93 4.33
C TRP A 14 -1.61 56.46 4.24
N GLY A 15 -0.29 56.29 4.07
CA GLY A 15 0.42 55.02 4.17
C GLY A 15 1.07 54.72 5.53
N LEU A 16 1.47 53.44 5.66
CA LEU A 16 2.68 52.84 6.27
C LEU A 16 2.99 53.11 7.78
N PRO A 17 3.60 52.16 8.54
CA PRO A 17 4.78 51.40 8.10
C PRO A 17 4.96 49.95 8.64
N GLU A 18 6.18 49.46 8.42
CA GLU A 18 6.76 48.12 8.42
C GLU A 18 6.98 47.40 9.77
N SER A 19 7.15 46.07 9.64
CA SER A 19 8.12 45.18 10.31
C SER A 19 8.09 44.96 11.84
N ALA A 20 8.02 43.68 12.25
CA ALA A 20 9.15 42.93 12.83
C ALA A 20 8.69 41.72 13.67
N ALA A 21 9.63 40.79 13.87
CA ALA A 21 9.47 39.40 14.26
C ALA A 21 8.99 39.12 15.70
N GLY A 22 8.13 38.11 15.84
CA GLY A 22 7.64 37.58 17.11
C GLY A 22 8.61 36.58 17.74
N ARG A 23 9.35 37.07 18.73
CA ARG A 23 10.18 36.35 19.69
C ARG A 23 9.31 35.59 20.70
N TRP A 24 9.59 34.30 20.89
CA TRP A 24 9.00 33.49 21.96
C TRP A 24 9.79 33.71 23.25
N GLU A 25 9.16 34.28 24.26
CA GLU A 25 9.61 34.17 25.64
C GLU A 25 8.41 34.19 26.59
N ASN A 26 8.50 33.31 27.57
CA ASN A 26 7.50 32.98 28.57
C ASN A 26 7.33 34.13 29.58
N ASP A 27 6.11 34.41 30.03
CA ASP A 27 5.67 34.10 31.40
C ASP A 27 4.31 34.73 31.73
N GLU A 28 3.51 33.92 32.42
CA GLU A 28 2.51 34.25 33.44
C GLU A 28 1.44 35.34 33.17
N ALA A 29 0.20 34.90 32.97
CA ALA A 29 -0.92 35.42 33.76
C ALA A 29 -2.10 34.44 33.81
N SER A 30 -2.48 34.15 35.04
CA SER A 30 -3.60 33.35 35.51
C SER A 30 -4.96 33.62 34.84
N GLY A 31 -5.76 32.55 34.69
CA GLY A 31 -7.22 32.66 34.82
C GLY A 31 -8.02 31.82 33.83
N ASN A 32 -8.47 30.63 34.26
CA ASN A 32 -9.86 30.17 34.14
C ASN A 32 -9.98 28.67 34.40
N ALA A 33 -10.14 28.31 35.68
CA ALA A 33 -10.62 27.00 36.09
C ALA A 33 -11.57 27.16 37.27
N ARG A 34 -12.84 27.51 37.00
CA ARG A 34 -13.99 27.29 37.90
C ARG A 34 -15.30 27.72 37.23
N LYS A 35 -15.93 26.78 36.50
CA LYS A 35 -17.37 26.86 36.16
C LYS A 35 -17.94 25.48 35.88
N ARG A 36 -18.04 24.63 36.91
CA ARG A 36 -18.76 23.34 36.87
C ARG A 36 -19.40 22.94 38.22
N GLY A 37 -19.85 23.90 39.01
CA GLY A 37 -20.49 23.67 40.32
C GLY A 37 -21.94 24.15 40.47
N GLY A 38 -22.58 24.65 39.40
CA GLY A 38 -23.88 25.34 39.50
C GLY A 38 -25.13 24.47 39.31
N ALA A 39 -25.00 23.27 38.73
CA ALA A 39 -26.18 22.51 38.28
C ALA A 39 -26.80 21.58 39.33
N LEU A 40 -26.06 21.20 40.39
CA LEU A 40 -26.58 20.29 41.44
C LEU A 40 -27.28 21.01 42.60
N ASN A 41 -27.07 22.32 42.77
CA ASN A 41 -27.70 23.09 43.86
C ASN A 41 -29.12 23.57 43.54
N ALA A 42 -29.57 23.51 42.29
CA ALA A 42 -30.90 23.96 41.90
C ALA A 42 -32.01 22.91 42.16
N ALA A 43 -31.67 21.61 42.21
CA ALA A 43 -32.67 20.55 42.34
C ALA A 43 -33.08 20.24 43.80
N PHE A 44 -32.23 20.57 44.79
CA PHE A 44 -32.44 20.15 46.19
C PHE A 44 -32.65 21.32 47.17
N GLY A 45 -32.51 22.57 46.72
CA GLY A 45 -32.63 23.76 47.56
C GLY A 45 -33.98 23.93 48.31
N PRO A 46 -35.15 23.64 47.69
CA PRO A 46 -36.43 23.85 48.36
C PRO A 46 -36.74 22.84 49.47
N LEU A 47 -36.20 21.62 49.39
CA LEU A 47 -36.51 20.53 50.32
C LEU A 47 -35.70 20.56 51.62
N TRP A 48 -34.54 21.23 51.64
CA TRP A 48 -33.68 21.33 52.82
C TRP A 48 -34.21 22.33 53.88
N ASN A 49 -34.93 23.36 53.41
CA ASN A 49 -35.41 24.44 54.26
C ASN A 49 -36.77 24.16 54.94
N ASP A 50 -37.45 23.06 54.59
CA ASP A 50 -38.68 22.66 55.27
C ASP A 50 -38.39 21.76 56.50
N PRO A 51 -38.65 22.23 57.73
CA PRO A 51 -38.41 21.45 58.94
C PRO A 51 -39.25 20.15 59.01
N ARG A 52 -40.34 20.03 58.23
CA ARG A 52 -41.17 18.82 58.17
C ARG A 52 -40.62 17.75 57.21
N GLY A 53 -39.79 18.13 56.24
CA GLY A 53 -39.19 17.20 55.25
C GLY A 53 -37.91 16.51 55.73
N ARG A 54 -37.26 17.03 56.78
CA ARG A 54 -36.00 16.53 57.34
C ARG A 54 -36.03 15.06 57.79
N PRO A 55 -37.04 14.56 58.52
CA PRO A 55 -37.07 13.14 58.88
C PRO A 55 -37.25 12.25 57.65
N LEU A 56 -37.99 12.69 56.62
CA LEU A 56 -38.25 11.93 55.41
C LEU A 56 -37.01 11.81 54.52
N LEU A 57 -36.20 12.86 54.41
CA LEU A 57 -34.91 12.84 53.72
C LEU A 57 -33.86 11.98 54.43
N LEU A 58 -33.85 11.97 55.77
CA LEU A 58 -32.98 11.10 56.55
C LEU A 58 -33.35 9.62 56.37
N VAL A 59 -34.66 9.32 56.36
CA VAL A 59 -35.15 7.94 56.13
C VAL A 59 -34.85 7.50 54.69
N SER A 60 -35.06 8.34 53.67
CA SER A 60 -34.74 7.98 52.28
C SER A 60 -33.23 7.85 52.05
N GLY A 61 -32.42 8.69 52.69
CA GLY A 61 -30.96 8.61 52.63
C GLY A 61 -30.42 7.33 53.26
N LEU A 62 -30.94 6.94 54.44
CA LEU A 62 -30.60 5.69 55.09
C LEU A 62 -31.07 4.47 54.31
N ALA A 63 -32.25 4.52 53.69
CA ALA A 63 -32.76 3.44 52.85
C ALA A 63 -31.88 3.23 51.60
N LEU A 64 -31.44 4.31 50.94
CA LEU A 64 -30.57 4.23 49.77
C LEU A 64 -29.18 3.69 50.14
N LEU A 65 -28.61 4.13 51.27
CA LEU A 65 -27.36 3.59 51.81
C LEU A 65 -27.49 2.10 52.15
N GLY A 66 -28.62 1.69 52.71
CA GLY A 66 -28.92 0.28 52.99
C GLY A 66 -28.98 -0.57 51.72
N ILE A 67 -29.64 -0.08 50.66
CA ILE A 67 -29.71 -0.78 49.36
C ILE A 67 -28.31 -0.88 48.72
N CYS A 68 -27.51 0.18 48.77
CA CYS A 68 -26.13 0.15 48.28
C CYS A 68 -25.28 -0.85 49.08
N ALA A 69 -25.35 -0.83 50.41
CA ALA A 69 -24.60 -1.76 51.26
C ALA A 69 -25.01 -3.22 51.01
N LEU A 70 -26.32 -3.48 50.85
CA LEU A 70 -26.83 -4.81 50.51
C LEU A 70 -26.34 -5.27 49.13
N SER A 71 -26.33 -4.38 48.13
CA SER A 71 -25.83 -4.70 46.79
C SER A 71 -24.34 -5.03 46.79
N CYS A 72 -23.52 -4.29 47.54
CA CYS A 72 -22.10 -4.58 47.71
C CYS A 72 -21.89 -5.88 48.50
N PHE A 73 -22.73 -6.18 49.48
CA PHE A 73 -22.66 -7.42 50.27
C PHE A 73 -23.01 -8.65 49.41
N ILE A 74 -24.05 -8.57 48.58
CA ILE A 74 -24.40 -9.64 47.62
C ILE A 74 -23.29 -9.82 46.59
N LEU A 75 -22.71 -8.73 46.07
CA LEU A 75 -21.58 -8.82 45.14
C LEU A 75 -20.35 -9.48 45.78
N SER A 76 -20.05 -9.13 47.04
CA SER A 76 -18.99 -9.79 47.82
C SER A 76 -19.29 -11.26 48.05
N LEU A 77 -20.53 -11.65 48.37
CA LEU A 77 -20.90 -13.06 48.53
C LEU A 77 -20.77 -13.86 47.23
N VAL A 78 -21.11 -13.28 46.09
CA VAL A 78 -20.91 -13.93 44.77
C VAL A 78 -19.43 -14.09 44.46
N LEU A 79 -18.60 -13.08 44.76
CA LEU A 79 -17.15 -13.15 44.55
C LEU A 79 -16.44 -14.07 45.57
N LEU A 80 -16.98 -14.25 46.78
CA LEU A 80 -16.50 -15.20 47.78
C LEU A 80 -16.99 -16.63 47.53
N SER A 81 -18.14 -16.80 46.86
CA SER A 81 -18.65 -18.09 46.40
C SER A 81 -17.78 -18.72 45.31
N GLU A 82 -16.96 -17.93 44.62
CA GLU A 82 -16.01 -18.41 43.60
C GLU A 82 -14.61 -18.70 44.16
N ARG A 83 -14.38 -18.52 45.47
CA ARG A 83 -13.12 -18.88 46.13
C ARG A 83 -13.28 -20.12 47.03
N GLU A 84 -12.76 -21.22 46.49
CA GLU A 84 -12.14 -22.34 47.19
C GLU A 84 -13.06 -23.22 48.07
N ASN A 85 -13.41 -24.38 47.49
CA ASN A 85 -13.64 -25.60 48.24
C ASN A 85 -12.25 -26.18 48.62
N PRO A 86 -11.86 -26.30 49.90
CA PRO A 86 -10.61 -26.94 50.28
C PRO A 86 -10.84 -28.45 50.37
N PHE A 87 -10.41 -29.20 49.35
CA PHE A 87 -10.39 -30.67 49.42
C PHE A 87 -9.09 -31.16 50.06
N LEU A 88 -9.26 -31.95 51.13
CA LEU A 88 -8.25 -32.75 51.84
C LEU A 88 -7.64 -33.85 50.94
N PRO A 89 -6.42 -34.35 51.24
CA PRO A 89 -5.74 -35.34 50.42
C PRO A 89 -6.20 -36.78 50.74
N GLY A 90 -6.51 -37.55 49.70
CA GLY A 90 -6.80 -38.99 49.78
C GLY A 90 -6.80 -39.64 48.38
N PRO A 91 -6.42 -40.91 48.24
CA PRO A 91 -5.54 -41.34 47.16
C PRO A 91 -6.26 -41.88 45.92
N GLY A 92 -5.73 -41.50 44.76
CA GLY A 92 -5.58 -42.38 43.62
C GLY A 92 -6.81 -42.69 42.77
N ILE A 93 -6.56 -42.60 41.46
CA ILE A 93 -7.27 -43.23 40.34
C ILE A 93 -8.17 -42.26 39.53
N ALA A 94 -7.81 -42.20 38.24
CA ALA A 94 -8.48 -41.59 37.09
C ALA A 94 -8.35 -40.05 36.96
N GLU A 95 -7.16 -39.65 36.50
CA GLU A 95 -6.96 -38.52 35.62
C GLU A 95 -7.99 -38.61 34.46
N GLU A 96 -9.00 -37.72 34.47
CA GLU A 96 -9.83 -37.47 33.29
C GLU A 96 -8.90 -36.96 32.20
N THR A 97 -8.56 -37.88 31.31
CA THR A 97 -7.73 -37.61 30.14
C THR A 97 -8.42 -36.49 29.35
N PRO A 98 -7.75 -35.37 29.04
CA PRO A 98 -8.25 -34.47 28.02
C PRO A 98 -8.42 -35.29 26.75
N ILE A 99 -9.62 -35.26 26.16
CA ILE A 99 -9.87 -35.93 24.88
C ILE A 99 -8.78 -35.45 23.92
N PRO A 100 -7.87 -36.32 23.46
CA PRO A 100 -6.86 -35.90 22.51
C PRO A 100 -7.60 -35.62 21.21
N ILE A 101 -7.61 -34.36 20.78
CA ILE A 101 -7.91 -34.00 19.39
C ILE A 101 -6.68 -34.40 18.55
N THR A 102 -6.31 -35.69 18.56
CA THR A 102 -5.32 -36.25 17.64
C THR A 102 -6.04 -36.62 16.37
N ASP A 103 -6.42 -35.59 15.63
CA ASP A 103 -6.40 -35.62 14.17
C ASP A 103 -6.02 -34.21 13.75
N THR A 104 -4.72 -33.91 13.86
CA THR A 104 -4.16 -32.80 13.11
C THR A 104 -4.39 -33.14 11.64
N LEU A 105 -5.41 -32.52 11.06
CA LEU A 105 -5.67 -32.56 9.64
C LEU A 105 -4.39 -32.04 8.96
N ILE A 106 -3.66 -32.93 8.29
CA ILE A 106 -2.38 -32.62 7.62
C ILE A 106 -2.69 -32.38 6.15
N VAL A 107 -2.29 -31.21 5.64
CA VAL A 107 -2.28 -30.94 4.21
C VAL A 107 -0.86 -31.14 3.70
N ARG A 108 -0.68 -31.96 2.67
CA ARG A 108 0.59 -32.05 1.95
C ARG A 108 0.59 -31.05 0.81
N VAL A 109 1.46 -30.05 0.90
CA VAL A 109 1.75 -29.11 -0.19
C VAL A 109 3.20 -29.33 -0.59
N ASN A 110 3.43 -29.81 -1.82
CA ASN A 110 4.77 -30.07 -2.37
C ASN A 110 5.66 -30.94 -1.45
N ASP A 111 5.14 -32.07 -0.95
CA ASP A 111 5.79 -32.98 0.02
C ASP A 111 6.13 -32.40 1.39
N THR A 112 5.74 -31.16 1.66
CA THR A 112 5.82 -30.55 2.99
C THR A 112 4.53 -30.78 3.76
N VAL A 113 4.64 -31.33 4.97
CA VAL A 113 3.53 -31.48 5.92
C VAL A 113 3.24 -30.11 6.53
N GLN A 114 2.12 -29.50 6.16
CA GLN A 114 1.61 -28.29 6.81
C GLN A 114 0.34 -28.60 7.61
N PRO A 115 0.16 -27.97 8.79
CA PRO A 115 -1.10 -28.07 9.51
C PRO A 115 -2.22 -27.49 8.65
N ALA A 116 -3.37 -28.18 8.60
CA ALA A 116 -4.51 -27.65 7.88
C ALA A 116 -4.91 -26.27 8.39
N PRO A 117 -5.36 -25.37 7.51
CA PRO A 117 -5.90 -24.08 7.92
C PRO A 117 -7.20 -24.28 8.69
N ILE A 118 -7.14 -24.12 10.02
CA ILE A 118 -8.29 -24.22 10.92
C ILE A 118 -8.94 -22.84 11.01
N PRO A 119 -10.24 -22.70 10.67
CA PRO A 119 -10.92 -21.42 10.77
C PRO A 119 -11.20 -21.08 12.24
N ASN A 120 -10.99 -19.81 12.60
CA ASN A 120 -11.16 -19.34 13.99
C ASN A 120 -12.16 -18.19 14.11
N ARG A 121 -12.33 -17.36 13.07
CA ARG A 121 -13.24 -16.22 13.07
C ARG A 121 -13.84 -16.00 11.68
N LEU A 122 -15.13 -15.73 11.65
CA LEU A 122 -15.88 -15.39 10.43
C LEU A 122 -16.43 -13.98 10.59
N ASN A 123 -16.20 -13.12 9.60
CA ASN A 123 -16.78 -11.78 9.58
C ASN A 123 -17.71 -11.63 8.37
N ILE A 124 -18.92 -11.15 8.64
CA ILE A 124 -19.96 -10.87 7.65
C ILE A 124 -20.47 -9.45 7.91
N GLY A 125 -20.15 -8.53 7.00
CA GLY A 125 -20.41 -7.09 7.23
C GLY A 125 -19.73 -6.60 8.51
N SER A 126 -20.50 -6.02 9.43
CA SER A 126 -20.04 -5.58 10.75
C SER A 126 -20.10 -6.66 11.83
N THR A 127 -20.54 -7.87 11.49
CA THR A 127 -20.77 -8.94 12.46
C THR A 127 -19.60 -9.92 12.48
N THR A 128 -19.08 -10.20 13.66
CA THR A 128 -18.02 -11.18 13.89
C THR A 128 -18.56 -12.40 14.63
N TYR A 129 -18.23 -13.58 14.13
CA TYR A 129 -18.52 -14.87 14.74
C TYR A 129 -17.23 -15.57 15.15
N ARG A 130 -17.24 -16.21 16.32
CA ARG A 130 -16.26 -17.24 16.65
C ARG A 130 -16.58 -18.49 15.84
N VAL A 131 -15.58 -19.14 15.27
CA VAL A 131 -15.79 -20.42 14.57
C VAL A 131 -15.52 -21.59 15.51
N ALA A 132 -16.45 -22.53 15.58
CA ALA A 132 -16.33 -23.77 16.33
C ALA A 132 -16.58 -24.97 15.39
N PRO A 133 -15.95 -26.13 15.61
CA PRO A 133 -16.24 -27.32 14.81
C PRO A 133 -17.63 -27.88 15.13
N MET A 134 -18.34 -28.40 14.13
CA MET A 134 -19.56 -29.20 14.30
C MET A 134 -19.36 -30.64 13.84
N ARG A 135 -20.31 -31.53 14.17
CA ARG A 135 -20.32 -32.90 13.63
C ARG A 135 -21.37 -33.02 12.55
N VAL A 136 -20.97 -33.52 11.39
CA VAL A 136 -21.86 -33.80 10.27
C VAL A 136 -21.92 -35.32 10.08
N GLN A 137 -23.09 -35.92 10.29
CA GLN A 137 -23.34 -37.36 10.13
C GLN A 137 -24.51 -37.56 9.17
N GLY A 138 -24.22 -37.88 7.92
CA GLY A 138 -25.23 -37.95 6.86
C GLY A 138 -25.98 -36.62 6.71
N THR A 139 -27.29 -36.62 6.94
CA THR A 139 -28.14 -35.42 6.85
C THR A 139 -28.22 -34.64 8.17
N ARG A 140 -27.68 -35.19 9.26
CA ARG A 140 -27.76 -34.61 10.61
C ARG A 140 -26.51 -33.81 10.95
N TRP A 141 -26.74 -32.57 11.38
CA TRP A 141 -25.69 -31.62 11.76
C TRP A 141 -25.83 -31.35 13.26
N GLU A 142 -24.85 -31.77 14.05
CA GLU A 142 -24.83 -31.61 15.51
C GLU A 142 -23.99 -30.38 15.87
N TYR A 143 -24.63 -29.42 16.51
CA TYR A 143 -24.06 -28.15 16.95
C TYR A 143 -24.85 -27.63 18.16
N ASP A 144 -24.32 -26.61 18.84
CA ASP A 144 -25.01 -25.95 19.96
C ASP A 144 -25.87 -24.77 19.44
N PRO A 145 -27.21 -24.91 19.34
CA PRO A 145 -28.06 -23.81 18.88
C PRO A 145 -28.13 -22.63 19.86
N GLY A 146 -27.74 -22.84 21.13
CA GLY A 146 -27.72 -21.80 22.16
C GLY A 146 -26.49 -20.88 22.08
N ALA A 147 -25.45 -21.28 21.33
CA ALA A 147 -24.21 -20.53 21.23
C ALA A 147 -24.41 -19.23 20.43
N GLN A 148 -24.40 -18.10 21.13
CA GLN A 148 -24.47 -16.77 20.52
C GLN A 148 -23.17 -16.43 19.79
N ARG A 149 -23.27 -15.65 18.70
CA ARG A 149 -22.11 -15.18 17.90
C ARG A 149 -21.12 -16.30 17.55
N THR A 150 -21.63 -17.51 17.34
CA THR A 150 -20.84 -18.68 16.99
C THR A 150 -21.28 -19.19 15.62
N ALA A 151 -20.30 -19.42 14.76
CA ALA A 151 -20.46 -20.07 13.48
C ALA A 151 -19.84 -21.48 13.57
N PHE A 152 -20.45 -22.44 12.90
CA PHE A 152 -20.11 -23.85 13.03
C PHE A 152 -19.47 -24.36 11.76
N TRP A 153 -18.20 -24.75 11.79
CA TRP A 153 -17.49 -25.26 10.62
C TRP A 153 -17.57 -26.78 10.54
N ALA A 154 -17.84 -27.32 9.35
CA ALA A 154 -17.79 -28.76 9.08
C ALA A 154 -16.32 -29.20 8.89
N PRO A 155 -15.73 -29.96 9.84
CA PRO A 155 -14.32 -30.35 9.76
C PRO A 155 -14.01 -31.14 8.49
N GLY A 156 -12.81 -30.95 7.93
CA GLY A 156 -12.38 -31.57 6.68
C GLY A 156 -12.72 -30.76 5.42
N THR A 157 -13.47 -29.66 5.55
CA THR A 157 -13.80 -28.76 4.45
C THR A 157 -12.79 -27.60 4.36
N LEU A 158 -11.74 -27.78 3.54
CA LEU A 158 -10.56 -26.88 3.46
C LEU A 158 -10.44 -26.11 2.14
N VAL A 159 -11.07 -26.60 1.07
CA VAL A 159 -11.12 -25.94 -0.25
C VAL A 159 -12.41 -25.15 -0.36
N ASN A 160 -13.53 -25.80 -0.03
CA ASN A 160 -14.83 -25.17 0.15
C ASN A 160 -15.15 -25.15 1.65
N TYR A 161 -14.91 -24.06 2.35
CA TYR A 161 -15.22 -23.97 3.78
C TYR A 161 -16.74 -23.97 3.99
N VAL A 162 -17.26 -25.03 4.62
CA VAL A 162 -18.68 -25.14 4.91
C VAL A 162 -18.92 -24.68 6.34
N ILE A 163 -19.56 -23.52 6.49
CA ILE A 163 -19.80 -22.89 7.79
C ILE A 163 -21.30 -22.64 7.97
N GLY A 164 -21.85 -23.10 9.08
CA GLY A 164 -23.24 -22.95 9.46
C GLY A 164 -23.47 -21.87 10.49
N LEU A 165 -24.55 -21.11 10.34
CA LEU A 165 -25.07 -20.18 11.34
C LEU A 165 -26.39 -20.72 11.88
N HIS A 166 -26.60 -20.70 13.20
CA HIS A 166 -27.91 -21.06 13.75
C HIS A 166 -28.99 -20.09 13.24
N ALA A 167 -30.18 -20.60 12.90
CA ALA A 167 -31.31 -19.82 12.37
C ALA A 167 -32.01 -18.95 13.44
N SER A 168 -31.28 -18.05 14.08
CA SER A 168 -31.85 -16.96 14.86
C SER A 168 -32.44 -15.88 13.92
N PRO A 169 -33.37 -15.04 14.40
CA PRO A 169 -33.86 -13.90 13.61
C PRO A 169 -32.74 -13.00 13.09
N GLU A 170 -31.75 -12.71 13.94
CA GLU A 170 -30.60 -11.87 13.57
C GLU A 170 -29.74 -12.50 12.46
N ASN A 171 -29.45 -13.80 12.55
CA ASN A 171 -28.65 -14.47 11.53
C ASN A 171 -29.42 -14.60 10.20
N ARG A 172 -30.75 -14.77 10.25
CA ARG A 172 -31.61 -14.73 9.05
C ARG A 172 -31.49 -13.39 8.35
N GLU A 173 -31.64 -12.29 9.09
CA GLU A 173 -31.53 -10.94 8.53
C GLU A 173 -30.15 -10.69 7.91
N ILE A 174 -29.08 -11.14 8.57
CA ILE A 174 -27.71 -11.03 8.02
C ILE A 174 -27.58 -11.81 6.71
N VAL A 175 -28.03 -13.07 6.67
CA VAL A 175 -27.96 -13.90 5.46
C VAL A 175 -28.83 -13.32 4.34
N ASP A 176 -30.04 -12.85 4.66
CA ASP A 176 -30.98 -12.26 3.71
C ASP A 176 -30.52 -10.90 3.19
N ALA A 177 -29.69 -10.18 3.94
CA ALA A 177 -29.10 -8.92 3.53
C ALA A 177 -27.95 -9.08 2.53
N LEU A 178 -27.31 -10.26 2.46
CA LEU A 178 -26.16 -10.48 1.59
C LEU A 178 -26.53 -10.32 0.11
N ARG A 179 -25.72 -9.59 -0.66
CA ARG A 179 -25.90 -9.37 -2.09
C ARG A 179 -24.68 -9.90 -2.86
N PRO A 180 -24.85 -10.28 -4.14
CA PRO A 180 -23.71 -10.56 -5.00
C PRO A 180 -22.69 -9.42 -4.94
N GLY A 181 -21.43 -9.76 -4.67
CA GLY A 181 -20.34 -8.81 -4.46
C GLY A 181 -19.96 -8.58 -2.98
N ASP A 182 -20.82 -8.89 -2.02
CA ASP A 182 -20.53 -8.67 -0.60
C ASP A 182 -19.33 -9.49 -0.12
N LEU A 183 -18.50 -8.89 0.74
CA LEU A 183 -17.29 -9.50 1.27
C LEU A 183 -17.59 -10.30 2.54
N ILE A 184 -17.10 -11.54 2.56
CA ILE A 184 -17.01 -12.39 3.74
C ILE A 184 -15.53 -12.65 3.99
N THR A 185 -15.07 -12.46 5.23
CA THR A 185 -13.69 -12.78 5.61
C THR A 185 -13.65 -13.93 6.60
N LEU A 186 -12.71 -14.83 6.39
CA LEU A 186 -12.47 -15.99 7.24
C LEU A 186 -11.04 -15.93 7.74
N ASP A 187 -10.86 -15.73 9.03
CA ASP A 187 -9.54 -15.84 9.64
C ASP A 187 -9.28 -17.32 9.94
N THR A 188 -8.10 -17.78 9.53
CA THR A 188 -7.62 -19.14 9.74
C THR A 188 -6.28 -19.13 10.47
N SER A 189 -5.80 -20.30 10.90
CA SER A 189 -4.44 -20.46 11.43
C SER A 189 -3.33 -20.06 10.45
N LEU A 190 -3.61 -19.99 9.14
CA LEU A 190 -2.65 -19.59 8.10
C LEU A 190 -2.81 -18.14 7.64
N GLY A 191 -3.80 -17.41 8.18
CA GLY A 191 -4.09 -16.02 7.81
C GLY A 191 -5.54 -15.81 7.39
N THR A 192 -5.84 -14.57 6.96
CA THR A 192 -7.18 -14.16 6.54
C THR A 192 -7.43 -14.49 5.08
N GLN A 193 -8.49 -15.25 4.83
CA GLN A 193 -9.02 -15.55 3.50
C GLN A 193 -10.24 -14.68 3.23
N ARG A 194 -10.46 -14.35 1.95
CA ARG A 194 -11.52 -13.45 1.52
C ARG A 194 -12.39 -14.13 0.48
N TYR A 195 -13.69 -13.92 0.59
CA TYR A 195 -14.70 -14.53 -0.25
C TYR A 195 -15.72 -13.49 -0.67
N ARG A 196 -16.20 -13.54 -1.91
CA ARG A 196 -17.29 -12.67 -2.36
C ARG A 196 -18.53 -13.47 -2.61
N VAL A 197 -19.65 -13.01 -2.06
CA VAL A 197 -20.96 -13.62 -2.32
C VAL A 197 -21.20 -13.59 -3.83
N ALA A 198 -21.39 -14.77 -4.42
CA ALA A 198 -21.81 -14.89 -5.81
C ALA A 198 -23.34 -14.98 -5.89
N GLN A 199 -23.94 -15.80 -5.03
CA GLN A 199 -25.38 -16.00 -5.01
C GLN A 199 -25.88 -16.55 -3.68
N GLN A 200 -27.16 -16.32 -3.42
CA GLN A 200 -27.94 -17.05 -2.43
C GLN A 200 -28.72 -18.16 -3.13
N ALA A 201 -28.87 -19.30 -2.47
CA ALA A 201 -29.64 -20.43 -2.99
C ALA A 201 -30.34 -21.17 -1.84
N THR A 202 -31.24 -22.08 -2.21
CA THR A 202 -31.87 -23.00 -1.28
C THR A 202 -31.59 -24.42 -1.73
N ILE A 203 -31.14 -25.26 -0.82
CA ILE A 203 -30.85 -26.68 -1.06
C ILE A 203 -31.75 -27.55 -0.20
N ARG A 204 -32.01 -28.80 -0.60
CA ARG A 204 -32.78 -29.73 0.21
C ARG A 204 -31.94 -30.21 1.41
N ASP A 205 -32.59 -30.51 2.53
CA ASP A 205 -31.91 -30.98 3.76
C ASP A 205 -31.12 -32.29 3.55
N ASP A 206 -31.54 -33.12 2.59
CA ASP A 206 -30.94 -34.41 2.24
C ASP A 206 -29.75 -34.30 1.28
N ASP A 207 -29.55 -33.17 0.61
CA ASP A 207 -28.48 -32.96 -0.37
C ASP A 207 -27.21 -32.37 0.26
N VAL A 208 -26.74 -33.01 1.34
CA VAL A 208 -25.54 -32.58 2.07
C VAL A 208 -24.26 -32.81 1.26
N SER A 209 -24.24 -33.82 0.39
CA SER A 209 -23.07 -34.16 -0.43
C SER A 209 -22.61 -33.00 -1.30
N THR A 210 -23.55 -32.29 -1.94
CA THR A 210 -23.23 -31.17 -2.82
C THR A 210 -22.66 -29.96 -2.06
N LEU A 211 -23.06 -29.78 -0.79
CA LEU A 211 -22.48 -28.74 0.06
C LEU A 211 -21.01 -29.02 0.42
N LEU A 212 -20.68 -30.29 0.64
CA LEU A 212 -19.36 -30.71 1.09
C LEU A 212 -18.33 -30.86 -0.04
N GLU A 213 -18.73 -30.70 -1.30
CA GLU A 213 -17.82 -30.75 -2.45
C GLU A 213 -16.63 -29.79 -2.30
N GLN A 214 -15.42 -30.31 -2.50
CA GLN A 214 -14.14 -29.59 -2.35
C GLN A 214 -13.46 -29.31 -3.71
N ASN A 215 -14.23 -29.20 -4.78
CA ASN A 215 -13.74 -29.06 -6.17
C ASN A 215 -13.31 -27.63 -6.55
N SER A 216 -13.72 -26.63 -5.78
CA SER A 216 -13.48 -25.22 -6.08
C SER A 216 -13.26 -24.40 -4.80
N PRO A 217 -12.24 -23.51 -4.78
CA PRO A 217 -12.00 -22.62 -3.64
C PRO A 217 -13.19 -21.70 -3.37
N ARG A 218 -13.91 -21.91 -2.27
CA ARG A 218 -15.10 -21.13 -1.90
C ARG A 218 -15.42 -21.22 -0.41
N LEU A 219 -16.39 -20.44 0.02
CA LEU A 219 -17.03 -20.52 1.32
C LEU A 219 -18.53 -20.75 1.06
N THR A 220 -19.08 -21.76 1.71
CA THR A 220 -20.51 -22.07 1.71
C THR A 220 -21.06 -21.75 3.09
N LEU A 221 -21.83 -20.67 3.18
CA LEU A 221 -22.55 -20.32 4.41
C LEU A 221 -23.89 -21.05 4.41
N VAL A 222 -24.27 -21.71 5.51
CA VAL A 222 -25.51 -22.48 5.63
C VAL A 222 -26.31 -21.96 6.82
N LEU A 223 -27.60 -21.71 6.64
CA LEU A 223 -28.47 -21.40 7.77
C LEU A 223 -29.01 -22.70 8.38
N LEU A 224 -28.63 -22.98 9.63
CA LEU A 224 -28.89 -24.24 10.34
C LEU A 224 -30.16 -24.17 11.17
N GLY A 225 -30.98 -25.23 11.11
CA GLY A 225 -32.16 -25.36 11.99
C GLY A 225 -33.39 -24.58 11.54
N GLU A 226 -33.47 -24.16 10.28
CA GLU A 226 -34.65 -23.46 9.73
C GLU A 226 -35.92 -24.33 9.71
N GLY A 227 -35.79 -25.65 9.72
CA GLY A 227 -36.91 -26.58 9.48
C GLY A 227 -37.41 -26.50 8.03
N GLY A 228 -38.41 -27.30 7.67
CA GLY A 228 -39.07 -27.21 6.36
C GLY A 228 -38.44 -28.01 5.20
N GLY A 229 -37.47 -28.88 5.45
CA GLY A 229 -36.90 -29.78 4.44
C GLY A 229 -35.91 -29.13 3.48
N GLN A 230 -35.60 -27.85 3.69
CA GLN A 230 -34.72 -27.04 2.86
C GLN A 230 -33.84 -26.13 3.73
N ARG A 231 -32.65 -25.79 3.23
CA ARG A 231 -31.66 -24.92 3.87
C ARG A 231 -31.32 -23.76 2.95
N ARG A 232 -31.34 -22.54 3.48
CA ARG A 232 -30.76 -21.39 2.80
C ARG A 232 -29.24 -21.47 2.87
N ILE A 233 -28.60 -21.19 1.74
CA ILE A 233 -27.15 -21.16 1.59
C ILE A 233 -26.68 -19.92 0.86
N VAL A 234 -25.45 -19.50 1.15
CA VAL A 234 -24.73 -18.47 0.40
C VAL A 234 -23.46 -19.08 -0.14
N LEU A 235 -23.28 -18.96 -1.46
CA LEU A 235 -22.07 -19.41 -2.14
C LEU A 235 -21.17 -18.21 -2.37
N ALA A 236 -19.96 -18.26 -1.81
CA ALA A 236 -18.99 -17.18 -1.92
C ALA A 236 -17.64 -17.71 -2.40
N PRO A 237 -17.30 -17.60 -3.70
CA PRO A 237 -15.97 -17.99 -4.21
C PRO A 237 -14.83 -17.24 -3.54
N PHE A 238 -13.67 -17.91 -3.42
CA PHE A 238 -12.44 -17.31 -2.90
C PHE A 238 -11.98 -16.15 -3.81
N THR A 239 -11.42 -15.11 -3.20
CA THR A 239 -10.82 -13.99 -3.92
C THR A 239 -9.44 -13.63 -3.35
N ASP A 240 -8.46 -13.47 -4.25
CA ASP A 240 -7.09 -13.04 -3.91
C ASP A 240 -6.96 -11.51 -3.92
N GLU A 241 -7.89 -10.85 -3.23
CA GLU A 241 -7.93 -9.39 -3.13
C GLU A 241 -7.28 -8.91 -1.83
N SER A 242 -6.54 -7.81 -1.91
CA SER A 242 -6.06 -7.08 -0.74
C SER A 242 -7.12 -6.11 -0.22
N THR A 243 -7.01 -5.73 1.07
CA THR A 243 -7.89 -4.73 1.68
C THR A 243 -7.47 -3.31 1.30
N PRO A 244 -8.43 -2.38 1.13
CA PRO A 244 -8.12 -0.96 1.06
C PRO A 244 -7.26 -0.52 2.25
N ASN A 245 -6.46 0.52 2.04
CA ASN A 245 -5.57 1.16 3.02
C ASN A 245 -4.39 0.30 3.49
N GLN A 246 -4.33 -0.97 3.09
CA GLN A 246 -3.16 -1.82 3.27
C GLN A 246 -2.22 -1.68 2.06
N LEU A 247 -0.93 -1.50 2.36
CA LEU A 247 0.11 -1.49 1.33
C LEU A 247 0.28 -2.89 0.73
N THR A 248 0.15 -3.02 -0.59
CA THR A 248 0.29 -4.29 -1.32
C THR A 248 1.33 -4.20 -2.45
N ALA A 249 1.78 -5.34 -2.97
CA ALA A 249 2.67 -5.37 -4.12
C ALA A 249 1.95 -5.11 -5.45
N VAL A 250 2.71 -4.70 -6.47
CA VAL A 250 2.24 -4.65 -7.87
C VAL A 250 1.71 -6.03 -8.29
N GLY A 251 0.63 -6.05 -9.06
CA GLY A 251 -0.02 -7.27 -9.55
C GLY A 251 -1.13 -7.82 -8.64
N THR A 252 -1.22 -7.38 -7.38
CA THR A 252 -2.30 -7.80 -6.47
C THR A 252 -3.56 -6.95 -6.69
N PRO A 253 -4.73 -7.55 -6.97
CA PRO A 253 -6.00 -6.84 -6.99
C PRO A 253 -6.37 -6.28 -5.62
N ILE A 254 -6.90 -5.06 -5.58
CA ILE A 254 -7.43 -4.39 -4.38
C ILE A 254 -8.86 -4.00 -4.67
N ASN A 255 -9.78 -4.34 -3.77
CA ASN A 255 -11.18 -3.99 -3.96
C ASN A 255 -11.58 -2.82 -3.04
N LEU A 256 -12.05 -1.75 -3.66
CA LEU A 256 -12.43 -0.48 -3.02
C LEU A 256 -13.93 -0.38 -2.74
N GLY A 257 -14.64 -1.51 -2.71
CA GLY A 257 -16.09 -1.58 -2.59
C GLY A 257 -16.76 -1.55 -3.96
N ASP A 258 -16.75 -0.41 -4.62
CA ASP A 258 -17.46 -0.24 -5.90
C ASP A 258 -16.61 -0.59 -7.13
N ALA A 259 -15.27 -0.52 -7.00
CA ALA A 259 -14.36 -0.94 -8.06
C ALA A 259 -13.23 -1.80 -7.53
N ARG A 260 -12.66 -2.61 -8.42
CA ARG A 260 -11.47 -3.41 -8.17
C ARG A 260 -10.32 -2.89 -9.03
N VAL A 261 -9.21 -2.56 -8.39
CA VAL A 261 -8.01 -1.97 -9.00
C VAL A 261 -6.86 -2.96 -8.94
N ARG A 262 -6.06 -3.03 -10.00
CA ARG A 262 -4.79 -3.75 -9.99
C ARG A 262 -3.73 -2.95 -10.73
N ALA A 263 -2.62 -2.63 -10.05
CA ALA A 263 -1.43 -2.11 -10.71
C ALA A 263 -0.77 -3.25 -11.52
N ILE A 264 -0.44 -3.00 -12.78
CA ILE A 264 0.07 -3.98 -13.73
C ILE A 264 1.59 -3.84 -13.85
N THR A 265 2.05 -2.66 -14.22
CA THR A 265 3.47 -2.38 -14.44
C THR A 265 3.76 -0.90 -14.23
N GLN A 266 5.04 -0.56 -14.23
CA GLN A 266 5.57 0.74 -13.94
C GLN A 266 6.72 1.04 -14.91
N ARG A 267 6.84 2.30 -15.30
CA ARG A 267 7.87 2.77 -16.22
C ARG A 267 8.38 4.13 -15.78
N LEU A 268 9.69 4.29 -15.79
CA LEU A 268 10.33 5.60 -15.70
C LEU A 268 10.64 6.09 -17.13
N VAL A 269 10.14 7.29 -17.46
CA VAL A 269 10.40 7.97 -18.73
C VAL A 269 11.36 9.12 -18.46
N PRO A 270 12.58 9.08 -19.01
CA PRO A 270 13.54 10.17 -18.86
C PRO A 270 12.96 11.48 -19.40
N GLY A 271 13.14 12.58 -18.67
CA GLY A 271 12.61 13.87 -19.09
C GLY A 271 13.10 14.34 -20.47
N SER A 272 14.35 14.00 -20.82
CA SER A 272 14.93 14.28 -22.14
C SER A 272 14.16 13.64 -23.31
N ALA A 273 13.51 12.49 -23.08
CA ALA A 273 12.75 11.79 -24.11
C ALA A 273 11.38 12.45 -24.40
N VAL A 274 10.92 13.32 -23.51
CA VAL A 274 9.59 13.95 -23.56
C VAL A 274 9.66 15.49 -23.48
N GLY A 275 10.86 16.07 -23.61
CA GLY A 275 11.06 17.52 -23.63
C GLY A 275 10.91 18.22 -22.28
N LEU A 276 11.03 17.49 -21.16
CA LEU A 276 11.02 18.09 -19.83
C LEU A 276 12.34 18.81 -19.51
N PRO A 277 12.31 19.81 -18.60
CA PRO A 277 13.52 20.41 -18.05
C PRO A 277 14.46 19.37 -17.45
N ALA A 278 15.77 19.67 -17.47
CA ALA A 278 16.77 18.84 -16.81
C ALA A 278 16.43 18.65 -15.33
N GLY A 279 16.65 17.43 -14.81
CA GLY A 279 16.37 17.09 -13.42
C GLY A 279 14.94 16.61 -13.14
N LYS A 280 14.10 16.46 -14.17
CA LYS A 280 12.74 15.91 -14.05
C LYS A 280 12.55 14.68 -14.93
N ASN A 281 11.71 13.76 -14.48
CA ASN A 281 11.30 12.56 -15.20
C ASN A 281 9.78 12.37 -15.06
N TYR A 282 9.18 11.54 -15.91
CA TYR A 282 7.85 11.01 -15.66
C TYR A 282 7.94 9.59 -15.11
N LEU A 283 7.20 9.31 -14.03
CA LEU A 283 6.92 7.95 -13.59
C LEU A 283 5.50 7.60 -14.01
N GLN A 284 5.33 6.47 -14.68
CA GLN A 284 4.05 5.96 -15.14
C GLN A 284 3.73 4.65 -14.45
N VAL A 285 2.49 4.48 -14.00
CA VAL A 285 1.95 3.23 -13.47
C VAL A 285 0.78 2.82 -14.36
N ASP A 286 0.91 1.69 -15.04
CA ASP A 286 -0.18 1.06 -15.77
C ASP A 286 -1.04 0.26 -14.80
N PHE A 287 -2.35 0.43 -14.88
CA PHE A 287 -3.29 -0.24 -14.00
C PHE A 287 -4.59 -0.59 -14.72
N GLU A 288 -5.34 -1.52 -14.14
CA GLU A 288 -6.71 -1.83 -14.55
C GLU A 288 -7.69 -1.51 -13.42
N VAL A 289 -8.89 -1.11 -13.81
CA VAL A 289 -10.03 -0.89 -12.91
C VAL A 289 -11.24 -1.61 -13.46
N THR A 290 -11.82 -2.50 -12.67
CA THR A 290 -13.09 -3.17 -12.96
C THR A 290 -14.20 -2.56 -12.12
N ASN A 291 -15.30 -2.14 -12.75
CA ASN A 291 -16.53 -1.83 -12.01
C ASN A 291 -17.18 -3.13 -11.54
N VAL A 292 -17.24 -3.34 -10.23
CA VAL A 292 -17.77 -4.58 -9.64
C VAL A 292 -19.23 -4.44 -9.16
N VAL A 293 -19.83 -3.27 -9.34
CA VAL A 293 -21.21 -2.98 -8.96
C VAL A 293 -22.13 -2.92 -10.17
N THR A 294 -23.44 -2.91 -9.91
CA THR A 294 -24.49 -2.89 -10.94
C THR A 294 -24.82 -1.48 -11.45
N ARG A 295 -24.19 -0.44 -10.90
CA ARG A 295 -24.37 0.96 -11.31
C ARG A 295 -23.17 1.46 -12.11
N VAL A 296 -23.39 2.46 -12.95
CA VAL A 296 -22.32 3.15 -13.69
C VAL A 296 -21.44 3.95 -12.72
N LEU A 297 -20.12 3.88 -12.89
CA LEU A 297 -19.16 4.71 -12.15
C LEU A 297 -18.63 5.82 -13.06
N ASP A 298 -18.39 7.01 -12.51
CA ASP A 298 -17.72 8.09 -13.23
C ASP A 298 -16.20 7.99 -13.03
N ALA A 299 -15.52 7.44 -14.02
CA ALA A 299 -14.08 7.21 -13.98
C ALA A 299 -13.25 8.51 -14.12
N SER A 300 -13.91 9.65 -14.41
CA SER A 300 -13.26 10.97 -14.40
C SER A 300 -13.04 11.53 -12.99
N GLN A 301 -13.76 11.01 -11.99
CA GLN A 301 -13.61 11.38 -10.57
C GLN A 301 -12.49 10.63 -9.86
N PHE A 302 -11.97 9.57 -10.48
CA PHE A 302 -10.94 8.74 -9.88
C PHE A 302 -9.71 9.58 -9.49
N PHE A 303 -9.21 9.33 -8.30
CA PHE A 303 -8.08 10.02 -7.72
C PHE A 303 -6.84 9.14 -7.80
N SER A 304 -5.68 9.76 -8.10
CA SER A 304 -4.40 9.07 -8.06
C SER A 304 -3.27 9.99 -7.62
N GLU A 305 -2.38 9.44 -6.80
CA GLU A 305 -1.23 10.13 -6.23
C GLU A 305 -0.07 9.14 -6.12
N LEU A 306 1.15 9.65 -6.19
CA LEU A 306 2.36 8.90 -5.89
C LEU A 306 3.04 9.53 -4.68
N ALA A 307 3.45 8.75 -3.71
CA ALA A 307 4.23 9.21 -2.57
C ALA A 307 5.61 8.54 -2.54
N ASP A 308 6.63 9.30 -2.17
CA ASP A 308 7.96 8.74 -1.90
C ASP A 308 8.13 8.24 -0.47
N ILE A 309 9.31 7.71 -0.13
CA ILE A 309 9.62 7.19 1.20
C ILE A 309 9.62 8.27 2.30
N THR A 310 9.75 9.54 1.94
CA THR A 310 9.67 10.68 2.86
C THR A 310 8.24 11.16 3.07
N GLY A 311 7.28 10.59 2.33
CA GLY A 311 5.88 11.00 2.33
C GLY A 311 5.59 12.20 1.42
N THR A 312 6.56 12.62 0.58
CA THR A 312 6.33 13.68 -0.40
C THR A 312 5.40 13.15 -1.47
N ALA A 313 4.26 13.81 -1.65
CA ALA A 313 3.23 13.46 -2.61
C ALA A 313 3.43 14.17 -3.96
N PHE A 314 3.22 13.43 -5.03
CA PHE A 314 3.25 13.88 -6.42
C PHE A 314 1.85 13.64 -7.01
N PRO A 315 1.14 14.71 -7.39
CA PRO A 315 -0.19 14.59 -7.97
C PRO A 315 -0.13 13.99 -9.38
N LEU A 316 -1.25 13.39 -9.81
CA LEU A 316 -1.44 12.95 -11.18
C LEU A 316 -1.21 14.09 -12.18
N SER A 317 -0.42 13.84 -13.23
CA SER A 317 -0.31 14.71 -14.41
C SER A 317 -0.92 13.99 -15.62
N ARG A 318 -1.90 14.64 -16.26
CA ARG A 318 -2.55 14.10 -17.47
C ARG A 318 -1.56 14.02 -18.64
N GLU A 319 -0.65 14.98 -18.72
CA GLU A 319 0.45 15.01 -19.69
C GLU A 319 1.38 13.82 -19.49
N ALA A 320 1.82 13.59 -18.25
CA ALA A 320 2.66 12.43 -17.90
C ALA A 320 1.95 11.11 -18.18
N SER A 321 0.63 11.01 -17.95
CA SER A 321 -0.17 9.80 -18.22
C SER A 321 -0.25 9.44 -19.71
N ALA A 322 -0.24 10.41 -20.61
CA ALA A 322 -0.34 10.21 -22.06
C ALA A 322 1.02 10.20 -22.77
N ALA A 323 2.08 10.66 -22.11
CA ALA A 323 3.41 10.76 -22.69
C ALA A 323 4.01 9.39 -23.07
N ALA A 324 4.89 9.40 -24.07
CA ALA A 324 5.72 8.25 -24.47
C ALA A 324 4.94 6.93 -24.72
N GLY A 325 3.68 7.01 -25.18
CA GLY A 325 2.83 5.85 -25.46
C GLY A 325 1.98 5.38 -24.27
N GLY A 326 1.89 6.15 -23.20
CA GLY A 326 0.93 5.92 -22.11
C GLY A 326 -0.52 6.03 -22.59
N ARG A 327 -1.43 5.32 -21.92
CA ARG A 327 -2.85 5.24 -22.33
C ARG A 327 -3.68 6.44 -21.87
N GLY A 328 -3.08 7.40 -21.17
CA GLY A 328 -3.82 8.43 -20.46
C GLY A 328 -4.46 7.89 -19.18
N PHE A 329 -4.91 8.81 -18.33
CA PHE A 329 -5.65 8.45 -17.12
C PHE A 329 -7.12 8.17 -17.44
N THR A 330 -7.86 7.56 -16.51
CA THR A 330 -9.26 7.20 -16.70
C THR A 330 -10.15 8.43 -16.97
N GLN A 331 -11.16 8.24 -17.82
CA GLN A 331 -12.15 9.26 -18.19
C GLN A 331 -13.50 8.61 -18.51
N GLY A 332 -14.57 9.38 -18.38
CA GLY A 332 -15.91 8.97 -18.79
C GLY A 332 -16.57 7.96 -17.86
N ALA A 333 -17.60 7.29 -18.36
CA ALA A 333 -18.39 6.33 -17.60
C ALA A 333 -17.81 4.92 -17.71
N LEU A 334 -17.71 4.20 -16.60
CA LEU A 334 -17.35 2.79 -16.52
C LEU A 334 -18.61 1.95 -16.23
N GLN A 335 -19.04 1.15 -17.19
CA GLN A 335 -20.27 0.35 -17.09
C GLN A 335 -20.12 -0.80 -16.08
N PRO A 336 -21.24 -1.33 -15.54
CA PRO A 336 -21.22 -2.51 -14.67
C PRO A 336 -20.46 -3.69 -15.28
N GLY A 337 -19.49 -4.23 -14.54
CA GLY A 337 -18.64 -5.35 -15.00
C GLY A 337 -17.55 -4.96 -16.01
N GLU A 338 -17.54 -3.72 -16.50
CA GLU A 338 -16.53 -3.25 -17.44
C GLU A 338 -15.16 -3.12 -16.75
N THR A 339 -14.11 -3.47 -17.48
CA THR A 339 -12.72 -3.27 -17.05
C THR A 339 -12.03 -2.34 -18.02
N VAL A 340 -11.43 -1.27 -17.49
CA VAL A 340 -10.62 -0.33 -18.26
C VAL A 340 -9.15 -0.44 -17.85
N THR A 341 -8.24 -0.33 -18.82
CA THR A 341 -6.80 -0.21 -18.58
C THR A 341 -6.35 1.22 -18.85
N ALA A 342 -5.63 1.82 -17.91
CA ALA A 342 -5.18 3.21 -17.95
C ALA A 342 -3.76 3.36 -17.42
N THR A 343 -3.19 4.56 -17.60
CA THR A 343 -1.85 4.92 -17.12
C THR A 343 -1.96 6.13 -16.19
N ALA A 344 -1.49 5.99 -14.95
CA ALA A 344 -1.31 7.10 -14.00
C ALA A 344 0.12 7.63 -14.12
N GLY A 345 0.28 8.86 -14.58
CA GLY A 345 1.58 9.50 -14.78
C GLY A 345 1.83 10.59 -13.73
N PHE A 346 3.08 10.69 -13.30
CA PHE A 346 3.53 11.61 -12.26
C PHE A 346 4.82 12.30 -12.71
N GLU A 347 4.93 13.60 -12.50
CA GLU A 347 6.17 14.34 -12.68
C GLU A 347 7.01 14.26 -11.40
N VAL A 348 8.19 13.67 -11.50
CA VAL A 348 9.07 13.40 -10.36
C VAL A 348 10.47 13.97 -10.61
N PRO A 349 11.21 14.37 -9.56
CA PRO A 349 12.61 14.74 -9.69
C PRO A 349 13.46 13.54 -10.13
N SER A 350 14.53 13.78 -10.87
CA SER A 350 15.47 12.72 -11.29
C SER A 350 16.25 12.11 -10.11
N THR A 351 16.27 12.79 -8.97
CA THR A 351 16.91 12.37 -7.72
C THR A 351 15.90 11.77 -6.72
N LEU A 352 14.78 11.24 -7.20
CA LEU A 352 13.74 10.65 -6.36
C LEU A 352 14.34 9.56 -5.44
N PRO A 353 14.04 9.57 -4.12
CA PRO A 353 14.56 8.55 -3.21
C PRO A 353 13.88 7.19 -3.44
N GLY A 354 14.65 6.11 -3.31
CA GLY A 354 14.18 4.72 -3.40
C GLY A 354 14.40 3.95 -2.09
N PRO A 355 14.15 2.62 -2.06
CA PRO A 355 13.96 1.71 -3.19
C PRO A 355 12.48 1.41 -3.55
N SER A 356 11.52 2.07 -2.90
CA SER A 356 10.10 1.87 -3.16
C SER A 356 9.36 3.18 -3.08
N LEU A 357 8.34 3.32 -3.91
CA LEU A 357 7.35 4.39 -3.88
C LEU A 357 5.99 3.80 -3.53
N GLU A 358 5.06 4.64 -3.12
CA GLU A 358 3.68 4.23 -2.85
C GLU A 358 2.76 4.88 -3.88
N TRP A 359 2.14 4.08 -4.74
CA TRP A 359 1.05 4.54 -5.60
C TRP A 359 -0.27 4.43 -4.85
N ARG A 360 -1.03 5.52 -4.84
CA ARG A 360 -2.35 5.64 -4.23
C ARG A 360 -3.40 5.82 -5.31
N PHE A 361 -4.50 5.10 -5.17
CA PHE A 361 -5.66 5.23 -6.04
C PHE A 361 -6.95 5.17 -5.23
N ALA A 362 -7.93 6.01 -5.58
CA ALA A 362 -9.26 6.01 -4.98
C ALA A 362 -10.32 6.38 -6.02
N LEU A 363 -11.60 6.11 -5.73
CA LEU A 363 -12.71 6.45 -6.64
C LEU A 363 -13.00 7.95 -6.69
N ASP A 364 -12.64 8.65 -5.63
CA ASP A 364 -12.65 10.11 -5.50
C ASP A 364 -11.64 10.50 -4.41
N ASP A 365 -11.38 11.79 -4.26
CA ASP A 365 -10.42 12.34 -3.29
C ASP A 365 -10.93 12.34 -1.83
N ALA A 366 -12.24 12.15 -1.62
CA ALA A 366 -12.87 12.08 -0.31
C ALA A 366 -13.04 10.63 0.19
N SER A 367 -12.78 9.63 -0.65
CA SER A 367 -12.99 8.23 -0.35
C SER A 367 -12.09 7.77 0.79
N PRO A 368 -12.65 7.15 1.85
CA PRO A 368 -11.86 6.58 2.93
C PRO A 368 -11.16 5.27 2.53
N TYR A 369 -11.46 4.73 1.33
CA TYR A 369 -10.89 3.49 0.82
C TYR A 369 -9.88 3.80 -0.29
N ILE A 370 -8.60 3.65 0.04
CA ILE A 370 -7.48 3.93 -0.86
C ILE A 370 -6.74 2.64 -1.20
N ALA A 371 -6.57 2.35 -2.48
CA ALA A 371 -5.65 1.33 -2.96
C ALA A 371 -4.22 1.85 -2.77
N ARG A 372 -3.40 1.16 -1.97
CA ARG A 372 -2.00 1.53 -1.70
C ARG A 372 -1.08 0.45 -2.25
N VAL A 373 -0.27 0.77 -3.25
CA VAL A 373 0.62 -0.18 -3.93
C VAL A 373 2.07 0.25 -3.78
N ALA A 374 2.91 -0.65 -3.28
CA ALA A 374 4.36 -0.48 -3.26
C ALA A 374 4.93 -0.68 -4.68
N ILE A 375 5.36 0.41 -5.30
CA ILE A 375 6.02 0.41 -6.61
C ILE A 375 7.53 0.28 -6.39
N PRO A 376 8.16 -0.83 -6.85
CA PRO A 376 9.60 -0.96 -6.76
C PRO A 376 10.26 0.09 -7.64
N TYR A 377 11.13 0.90 -7.04
CA TYR A 377 11.80 2.00 -7.71
C TYR A 377 13.30 1.88 -7.51
N ARG A 378 14.03 1.78 -8.62
CA ARG A 378 15.49 1.91 -8.60
C ARG A 378 15.82 3.35 -8.95
N PRO A 379 16.41 4.13 -8.02
CA PRO A 379 16.96 5.42 -8.37
C PRO A 379 17.95 5.22 -9.51
N ILE A 380 17.91 6.09 -10.51
CA ILE A 380 19.04 6.24 -11.42
C ILE A 380 20.16 6.79 -10.55
N ALA A 381 21.02 5.90 -10.04
CA ALA A 381 22.23 6.31 -9.36
C ALA A 381 23.12 6.96 -10.42
N LEU A 382 23.05 8.28 -10.52
CA LEU A 382 24.13 9.03 -11.15
C LEU A 382 25.39 8.64 -10.36
N LEU A 383 26.25 7.81 -10.95
CA LEU A 383 27.57 7.57 -10.41
C LEU A 383 28.15 8.96 -10.11
N PRO A 384 28.62 9.24 -8.88
CA PRO A 384 29.17 10.54 -8.58
C PRO A 384 30.24 10.81 -9.63
N THR A 385 30.03 11.84 -10.46
CA THR A 385 31.10 12.35 -11.31
C THR A 385 32.21 12.68 -10.33
N PRO A 386 33.37 11.99 -10.38
CA PRO A 386 34.39 12.19 -9.38
C PRO A 386 34.74 13.68 -9.37
N THR A 387 34.58 14.34 -8.22
CA THR A 387 35.03 15.71 -8.04
C THR A 387 36.49 15.75 -8.46
N PRO A 388 36.87 16.49 -9.53
CA PRO A 388 38.24 16.45 -10.01
C PRO A 388 39.17 16.88 -8.87
N THR A 389 40.08 16.01 -8.44
CA THR A 389 41.08 16.30 -7.39
C THR A 389 42.05 17.41 -7.82
N LYS A 390 41.96 17.85 -9.08
CA LYS A 390 42.72 18.92 -9.70
C LYS A 390 41.81 19.64 -10.69
N ALA A 391 41.90 20.96 -10.78
CA ALA A 391 41.18 21.72 -11.81
C ALA A 391 41.46 21.08 -13.20
N PRO A 392 40.42 20.84 -14.02
CA PRO A 392 40.61 20.20 -15.31
C PRO A 392 41.55 21.06 -16.15
N ILE A 393 42.69 20.47 -16.53
CA ILE A 393 43.70 21.14 -17.40
C ILE A 393 43.26 21.15 -18.87
N ALA A 394 42.26 20.33 -19.19
CA ALA A 394 41.65 20.23 -20.51
C ALA A 394 40.15 19.96 -20.35
N ASP A 395 39.37 20.32 -21.36
CA ASP A 395 37.99 19.89 -21.54
C ASP A 395 37.97 18.87 -22.68
N VAL A 396 37.48 17.65 -22.43
CA VAL A 396 37.49 16.56 -23.41
C VAL A 396 36.04 16.21 -23.74
N THR A 397 35.72 16.20 -25.04
CA THR A 397 34.39 15.81 -25.53
C THR A 397 34.53 14.64 -26.49
N ILE A 398 33.87 13.54 -26.19
CA ILE A 398 33.82 12.38 -27.10
C ILE A 398 32.67 12.58 -28.08
N THR A 399 32.98 12.58 -29.38
CA THR A 399 32.00 12.73 -30.46
C THR A 399 31.49 11.36 -30.92
N SER A 400 32.37 10.37 -31.00
CA SER A 400 32.02 9.02 -31.45
C SER A 400 32.97 7.99 -30.85
N ALA A 401 32.45 6.83 -30.48
CA ALA A 401 33.23 5.65 -30.14
C ALA A 401 32.58 4.43 -30.82
N GLN A 402 33.29 3.81 -31.76
CA GLN A 402 32.73 2.72 -32.56
C GLN A 402 33.80 1.69 -32.91
N ILE A 403 33.37 0.44 -33.07
CA ILE A 403 34.24 -0.62 -33.61
C ILE A 403 34.50 -0.33 -35.09
N SER A 404 35.74 -0.52 -35.54
CA SER A 404 36.11 -0.32 -36.94
C SER A 404 35.29 -1.24 -37.86
N PRO A 405 35.07 -0.88 -39.13
CA PRO A 405 34.33 -1.73 -40.08
C PRO A 405 34.93 -3.14 -40.23
N GLU A 406 36.25 -3.27 -40.04
CA GLU A 406 37.00 -4.52 -40.08
C GLU A 406 36.85 -5.36 -38.79
N GLY A 407 36.21 -4.80 -37.75
CA GLY A 407 35.89 -5.50 -36.51
C GLY A 407 37.07 -5.70 -35.56
N ASN A 408 38.21 -5.05 -35.79
CA ASN A 408 39.46 -5.35 -35.09
C ASN A 408 39.92 -4.24 -34.13
N GLU A 409 39.37 -3.03 -34.24
CA GLU A 409 39.77 -1.88 -33.42
C GLU A 409 38.58 -1.14 -32.84
N LEU A 410 38.76 -0.50 -31.68
CA LEU A 410 37.85 0.52 -31.17
C LEU A 410 38.39 1.89 -31.58
N ARG A 411 37.63 2.62 -32.41
CA ARG A 411 37.96 3.98 -32.83
C ARG A 411 37.18 5.00 -32.01
N ILE A 412 37.89 5.89 -31.34
CA ILE A 412 37.35 6.99 -30.53
C ILE A 412 37.70 8.31 -31.22
N VAL A 413 36.70 9.13 -31.50
CA VAL A 413 36.82 10.46 -32.09
C VAL A 413 36.29 11.49 -31.10
N GLY A 414 37.03 12.56 -30.90
CA GLY A 414 36.63 13.61 -29.97
C GLY A 414 37.42 14.89 -30.16
N ASN A 415 37.17 15.83 -29.26
CA ASN A 415 37.85 17.11 -29.20
C ASN A 415 38.45 17.27 -27.81
N VAL A 416 39.61 17.91 -27.75
CA VAL A 416 40.24 18.33 -26.51
C VAL A 416 40.54 19.82 -26.56
N ARG A 417 40.03 20.58 -25.59
CA ARG A 417 40.27 22.01 -25.45
C ARG A 417 41.20 22.29 -24.28
N ASN A 418 42.25 23.07 -24.51
CA ASN A 418 43.16 23.48 -23.46
C ASN A 418 42.52 24.59 -22.60
N LEU A 419 42.30 24.32 -21.31
CA LEU A 419 41.71 25.26 -20.36
C LEU A 419 42.75 26.11 -19.61
N THR A 420 44.04 25.86 -19.86
CA THR A 420 45.14 26.56 -19.19
C THR A 420 45.64 27.74 -20.00
N ASN A 421 46.38 28.65 -19.34
CA ASN A 421 47.07 29.76 -19.99
C ASN A 421 48.47 29.38 -20.51
N GLN A 422 48.80 28.09 -20.58
CA GLN A 422 50.08 27.56 -21.06
C GLN A 422 49.86 26.49 -22.14
N PHE A 423 50.90 26.14 -22.89
CA PHE A 423 50.81 25.02 -23.83
C PHE A 423 50.50 23.73 -23.09
N LEU A 424 49.48 23.01 -23.54
CA LEU A 424 49.15 21.68 -23.06
C LEU A 424 49.82 20.66 -23.99
N SER A 425 50.75 19.87 -23.44
CA SER A 425 51.36 18.77 -24.18
C SER A 425 50.66 17.46 -23.88
N GLY A 426 50.15 16.79 -24.92
CA GLY A 426 49.54 15.47 -24.81
C GLY A 426 50.53 14.38 -25.21
N SER A 427 50.62 13.33 -24.39
CA SER A 427 51.48 12.18 -24.63
C SER A 427 50.71 10.86 -24.54
N LEU A 428 51.37 9.76 -24.92
CA LEU A 428 50.82 8.41 -24.74
C LEU A 428 50.50 8.07 -23.28
N ARG A 429 51.11 8.75 -22.30
CA ARG A 429 50.84 8.50 -20.87
C ARG A 429 49.53 9.13 -20.41
N ASP A 430 49.06 10.14 -21.13
CA ASP A 430 47.83 10.86 -20.80
C ASP A 430 46.59 10.13 -21.32
N VAL A 431 46.79 9.02 -22.06
CA VAL A 431 45.77 8.25 -22.75
C VAL A 431 45.80 6.81 -22.26
N SER A 432 44.65 6.27 -21.85
CA SER A 432 44.51 4.83 -21.62
C SER A 432 43.11 4.34 -21.93
N LEU A 433 43.00 3.05 -22.25
CA LEU A 433 41.74 2.34 -22.34
C LEU A 433 41.84 1.12 -21.42
N SER A 434 40.97 1.03 -20.43
CA SER A 434 40.95 -0.06 -19.46
C SER A 434 39.63 -0.82 -19.47
N GLY A 435 39.70 -2.14 -19.37
CA GLY A 435 38.56 -3.03 -19.24
C GLY A 435 38.23 -3.38 -17.79
N PRO A 436 37.21 -4.22 -17.59
CA PRO A 436 36.87 -4.75 -16.27
C PRO A 436 38.07 -5.43 -15.62
N GLY A 437 38.28 -5.18 -14.34
CA GLY A 437 39.44 -5.71 -13.62
C GLY A 437 40.76 -5.01 -13.91
N GLY A 438 40.76 -3.86 -14.62
CA GLY A 438 41.94 -3.03 -14.83
C GLY A 438 42.85 -3.46 -15.99
N GLN A 439 42.39 -4.39 -16.84
CA GLN A 439 43.11 -4.79 -18.05
C GLN A 439 43.29 -3.61 -19.00
N LEU A 440 44.53 -3.31 -19.43
CA LEU A 440 44.79 -2.23 -20.38
C LEU A 440 44.75 -2.73 -21.83
N TYR A 441 44.11 -1.95 -22.70
CA TYR A 441 44.11 -2.18 -24.14
C TYR A 441 45.14 -1.28 -24.83
N PRO A 442 45.99 -1.83 -25.71
CA PRO A 442 47.01 -1.04 -26.38
C PRO A 442 46.39 -0.05 -27.37
N LEU A 443 46.99 1.15 -27.44
CA LEU A 443 46.70 2.13 -28.47
C LEU A 443 47.45 1.74 -29.76
N ASN A 444 46.72 1.48 -30.83
CA ASN A 444 47.27 1.11 -32.13
C ASN A 444 47.66 2.33 -32.96
N SER A 445 46.84 3.39 -32.95
CA SER A 445 47.12 4.62 -33.70
C SER A 445 46.47 5.86 -33.11
N SER A 446 47.01 7.02 -33.47
CA SER A 446 46.58 8.34 -33.02
C SER A 446 46.67 9.35 -34.18
N LEU A 447 45.63 10.15 -34.38
CA LEU A 447 45.56 11.22 -35.37
C LEU A 447 45.02 12.49 -34.70
N PRO A 448 45.80 13.58 -34.62
CA PRO A 448 47.21 13.69 -34.98
C PRO A 448 48.11 12.74 -34.17
N ALA A 449 49.30 12.40 -34.66
CA ALA A 449 50.23 11.57 -33.88
C ALA A 449 50.71 12.30 -32.62
N PHE A 450 50.95 11.56 -31.54
CA PHE A 450 51.58 12.11 -30.34
C PHE A 450 53.06 12.48 -30.61
N PRO A 451 53.63 13.47 -29.89
CA PRO A 451 52.98 14.31 -28.87
C PRO A 451 52.10 15.42 -29.47
N TRP A 452 51.01 15.74 -28.81
CA TRP A 452 50.17 16.89 -29.15
C TRP A 452 50.69 18.14 -28.47
N ASN A 453 50.60 19.28 -29.17
CA ASN A 453 50.85 20.60 -28.59
C ASN A 453 49.61 21.46 -28.84
N ILE A 454 48.85 21.74 -27.78
CA ILE A 454 47.59 22.47 -27.84
C ILE A 454 47.81 23.84 -27.20
N THR A 455 47.65 24.92 -27.96
CA THR A 455 47.82 26.29 -27.46
C THR A 455 46.74 26.65 -26.44
N PRO A 456 46.95 27.64 -25.55
CA PRO A 456 45.93 28.11 -24.62
C PRO A 456 44.60 28.43 -25.31
N GLY A 457 43.49 27.82 -24.84
CA GLY A 457 42.15 28.04 -25.38
C GLY A 457 41.83 27.31 -26.69
N GLU A 458 42.82 26.73 -27.37
CA GLU A 458 42.64 25.97 -28.62
C GLU A 458 41.95 24.64 -28.39
N THR A 459 41.21 24.20 -29.40
CA THR A 459 40.58 22.89 -29.45
C THR A 459 41.21 22.04 -30.54
N LEU A 460 41.71 20.87 -30.16
CA LEU A 460 42.29 19.87 -31.05
C LEU A 460 41.27 18.75 -31.27
N VAL A 461 40.96 18.47 -32.54
CA VAL A 461 40.20 17.27 -32.92
C VAL A 461 41.14 16.08 -32.93
N PHE A 462 40.75 14.98 -32.31
CA PHE A 462 41.54 13.76 -32.29
C PHE A 462 40.75 12.54 -32.72
N GLN A 463 41.49 11.53 -33.18
CA GLN A 463 41.02 10.18 -33.37
C GLN A 463 42.07 9.20 -32.82
N LEU A 464 41.62 8.28 -31.98
CA LEU A 464 42.44 7.24 -31.37
C LEU A 464 41.88 5.87 -31.75
N SER A 465 42.75 4.94 -32.17
CA SER A 465 42.38 3.54 -32.38
C SER A 465 43.05 2.67 -31.32
N PHE A 466 42.27 1.87 -30.61
CA PHE A 466 42.75 0.86 -29.67
C PHE A 466 42.48 -0.55 -30.21
N ALA A 467 43.24 -1.54 -29.74
CA ALA A 467 42.88 -2.93 -29.97
C ALA A 467 41.47 -3.22 -29.43
N ARG A 468 40.68 -4.00 -30.19
CA ARG A 468 39.29 -4.30 -29.82
C ARG A 468 39.19 -4.96 -28.45
N PRO A 469 38.40 -4.39 -27.52
CA PRO A 469 38.08 -5.04 -26.27
C PRO A 469 37.36 -6.37 -26.48
N GLN A 470 37.87 -7.44 -25.87
CA GLN A 470 37.26 -8.78 -25.88
C GLN A 470 36.37 -8.95 -24.63
N THR A 471 35.49 -7.99 -24.38
CA THR A 471 34.63 -7.94 -23.19
C THR A 471 33.25 -7.45 -23.57
N SER A 472 32.22 -8.04 -22.97
CA SER A 472 30.83 -7.57 -23.05
C SER A 472 30.50 -6.51 -22.01
N GLN A 473 31.45 -6.19 -21.12
CA GLN A 473 31.28 -5.15 -20.11
C GLN A 473 31.90 -3.81 -20.57
N PRO A 474 31.40 -2.66 -20.05
CA PRO A 474 31.90 -1.35 -20.42
C PRO A 474 33.41 -1.19 -20.19
N VAL A 475 34.07 -0.48 -21.10
CA VAL A 475 35.47 -0.09 -20.96
C VAL A 475 35.59 1.39 -20.56
N ILE A 476 36.67 1.76 -19.90
CA ILE A 476 36.94 3.11 -19.43
C ILE A 476 38.05 3.72 -20.28
N PHE A 477 37.72 4.75 -21.04
CA PHE A 477 38.68 5.57 -21.76
C PHE A 477 39.10 6.75 -20.88
N THR A 478 40.39 6.98 -20.73
CA THR A 478 40.93 8.09 -19.95
C THR A 478 41.81 8.98 -20.83
N LEU A 479 41.55 10.29 -20.83
CA LEU A 479 42.36 11.31 -21.49
C LEU A 479 42.58 12.51 -20.57
N PHE A 480 43.85 12.91 -20.34
CA PHE A 480 44.21 14.02 -19.44
C PHE A 480 43.57 13.93 -18.04
N GLY A 481 43.41 12.70 -17.54
CA GLY A 481 42.78 12.42 -16.24
C GLY A 481 41.25 12.42 -16.23
N GLN A 482 40.59 12.69 -17.36
CA GLN A 482 39.13 12.56 -17.50
C GLN A 482 38.79 11.15 -17.99
N SER A 483 37.85 10.49 -17.33
CA SER A 483 37.43 9.11 -17.62
C SER A 483 36.03 9.09 -18.24
N TYR A 484 35.86 8.28 -19.28
CA TYR A 484 34.62 8.10 -20.04
C TYR A 484 34.30 6.61 -20.12
N ARG A 485 33.05 6.26 -19.82
CA ARG A 485 32.56 4.90 -20.00
C ARG A 485 32.13 4.71 -21.47
N ILE A 486 32.66 3.69 -22.12
CA ILE A 486 32.27 3.30 -23.49
C ILE A 486 31.57 1.95 -23.40
N CYS A 487 30.32 1.90 -23.87
CA CYS A 487 29.53 0.67 -23.97
C CYS A 487 29.28 0.34 -25.43
N GLU A 488 29.07 -0.95 -25.72
CA GLU A 488 28.67 -1.36 -27.06
C GLU A 488 27.26 -0.86 -27.39
N PRO A 489 26.96 -0.56 -28.68
CA PRO A 489 25.63 -0.11 -29.09
C PRO A 489 24.49 -1.08 -28.70
N SER A 490 24.80 -2.37 -28.56
CA SER A 490 23.86 -3.42 -28.13
C SER A 490 23.60 -3.44 -26.62
N GLN A 491 24.31 -2.64 -25.83
CA GLN A 491 24.18 -2.57 -24.39
C GLN A 491 24.35 -1.11 -23.93
N PRO A 492 23.25 -0.35 -23.74
CA PRO A 492 23.35 1.05 -23.35
C PRO A 492 24.16 1.20 -22.05
N CYS A 493 25.02 2.21 -21.99
CA CYS A 493 25.57 2.65 -20.72
C CYS A 493 24.42 3.23 -19.89
N ASP A 494 24.10 2.59 -18.76
CA ASP A 494 23.36 3.25 -17.68
C ASP A 494 24.15 4.45 -17.13
#